data_AF-A0A1G0R1C9-F1
#
_entry.id   AF-A0A1G0R1C9-F1
#
_cell.length_a   1.000
_cell.length_b   1.000
_cell.length_c   1.000
_cell.angle_alpha   90.00
_cell.angle_beta   90.00
_cell.angle_gamma   90.00
#
_symmetry.space_group_name_H-M   'P 1'
#
loop_
_entity.id
_entity.type
_entity.pdbx_description
1 polymer ?
#
loop_
_entity_poly.entity_id
_entity_poly.type
_entity_poly.pdbx_seq_one_letter_code
_entity_poly.pdbx_strand_id
1 'polypeptide(L)'
;MQKEKSTEKFSRTYREIGPYLGLGTQLAATVIILFFVGYWLDERFSLFPLLTIIFSFLGGIVGIYNFIKTVIVLNDKKKNRKDL
;
A
#
# COMPACT_ATOMS: atom_id res chain seq x y z
N MET A 1 -35.49 11.19 -9.58
CA MET A 1 -35.27 9.72 -9.61
C MET A 1 -33.98 9.26 -10.31
N GLN A 2 -33.45 9.92 -11.37
CA GLN A 2 -32.18 9.48 -11.99
C GLN A 2 -30.90 9.82 -11.20
N LYS A 3 -30.91 10.91 -10.43
CA LYS A 3 -29.75 11.35 -9.63
C LYS A 3 -29.37 10.36 -8.51
N GLU A 4 -30.36 9.76 -7.83
CA GLU A 4 -30.14 8.80 -6.73
C GLU A 4 -29.42 7.52 -7.17
N LYS A 5 -29.77 6.94 -8.33
CA LYS A 5 -29.14 5.70 -8.81
C LYS A 5 -27.65 5.89 -9.16
N SER A 6 -27.26 7.09 -9.58
CA SER A 6 -25.87 7.43 -9.88
C SER A 6 -25.04 7.53 -8.60
N THR A 7 -25.56 8.22 -7.57
CA THR A 7 -24.88 8.37 -6.28
C THR A 7 -24.78 7.05 -5.53
N GLU A 8 -25.82 6.20 -5.58
CA GLU A 8 -25.83 4.84 -5.03
C GLU A 8 -24.75 3.95 -5.67
N LYS A 9 -24.67 3.92 -7.01
CA LYS A 9 -23.63 3.13 -7.72
C LYS A 9 -22.23 3.62 -7.37
N PHE A 10 -22.01 4.93 -7.37
CA PHE A 10 -20.71 5.52 -7.03
C PHE A 10 -20.30 5.15 -5.60
N SER A 11 -21.22 5.25 -4.65
CA SER A 11 -20.99 4.88 -3.24
C SER A 11 -20.62 3.41 -3.07
N ARG A 12 -21.28 2.50 -3.80
CA ARG A 12 -20.96 1.05 -3.76
C ARG A 12 -19.60 0.77 -4.35
N THR A 13 -19.29 1.35 -5.52
CA THR A 13 -17.98 1.18 -6.15
C THR A 13 -16.87 1.68 -5.22
N TYR A 14 -17.00 2.87 -4.63
CA TYR A 14 -16.05 3.41 -3.65
C TYR A 14 -15.87 2.52 -2.43
N ARG A 15 -16.95 1.91 -1.93
CA ARG A 15 -16.90 0.99 -0.79
C ARG A 15 -16.20 -0.33 -1.14
N GLU A 16 -16.20 -0.74 -2.40
CA GLU A 16 -15.46 -1.90 -2.88
C GLU A 16 -13.99 -1.59 -3.18
N ILE A 17 -13.67 -0.42 -3.77
CA ILE A 17 -12.28 -0.05 -4.12
C ILE A 17 -11.51 0.61 -2.98
N GLY A 18 -12.20 1.22 -2.02
CA GLY A 18 -11.60 1.96 -0.90
C GLY A 18 -10.54 1.17 -0.12
N PRO A 19 -10.80 -0.10 0.24
CA PRO A 19 -9.79 -0.95 0.88
C PRO A 19 -8.53 -1.12 0.01
N TYR A 20 -8.67 -1.35 -1.30
CA TYR A 20 -7.53 -1.53 -2.21
C TYR A 20 -6.72 -0.23 -2.38
N LEU A 21 -7.41 0.92 -2.45
CA LEU A 21 -6.76 2.22 -2.45
C LEU A 21 -5.97 2.46 -1.15
N GLY A 22 -6.55 2.13 0.00
CA GLY A 22 -5.87 2.23 1.29
C GLY A 22 -4.58 1.40 1.37
N LEU A 23 -4.58 0.20 0.76
CA LEU A 23 -3.36 -0.62 0.65
C LEU A 23 -2.30 0.01 -0.24
N GLY A 24 -2.70 0.59 -1.36
CA GLY A 24 -1.79 1.33 -2.25
C GLY A 24 -1.15 2.51 -1.54
N THR A 25 -1.94 3.29 -0.78
CA THR A 25 -1.44 4.39 0.04
C THR A 25 -0.48 3.91 1.14
N GLN A 26 -0.80 2.78 1.80
CA GLN A 26 0.09 2.20 2.81
C GLN A 26 1.44 1.75 2.22
N LEU A 27 1.43 1.12 1.05
CA LEU A 27 2.65 0.76 0.33
C LEU A 27 3.45 2.00 -0.03
N ALA A 28 2.82 3.02 -0.63
CA ALA A 28 3.48 4.26 -1.01
C ALA A 28 4.11 4.96 0.21
N ALA A 29 3.38 5.06 1.33
CA ALA A 29 3.89 5.62 2.57
C ALA A 29 5.11 4.85 3.10
N THR A 30 5.06 3.51 3.08
CA THR A 30 6.17 2.67 3.55
C THR A 30 7.43 2.87 2.70
N VAL A 31 7.27 2.93 1.36
CA VAL A 31 8.38 3.16 0.43
C VAL A 31 8.99 4.55 0.65
N ILE A 32 8.17 5.60 0.77
CA ILE A 32 8.64 6.97 1.02
C ILE A 32 9.42 7.03 2.34
N ILE A 33 8.90 6.43 3.41
CA ILE A 33 9.57 6.40 4.72
C ILE A 33 10.93 5.71 4.62
N LEU A 34 10.99 4.51 4.04
CA LEU A 34 12.24 3.75 3.91
C LEU A 34 13.26 4.45 3.01
N PHE A 35 12.81 5.12 1.95
CA PHE A 35 13.67 5.93 1.09
C PHE A 35 14.30 7.10 1.86
N PHE A 36 13.50 7.88 2.59
CA PHE A 36 14.00 8.99 3.41
C PHE A 36 14.94 8.51 4.51
N VAL A 37 14.62 7.38 5.16
CA VAL A 37 15.50 6.77 6.16
C VAL A 37 16.82 6.35 5.55
N GLY A 38 16.81 5.70 4.37
CA GLY A 38 18.02 5.30 3.67
C GLY A 38 18.88 6.49 3.25
N TYR A 39 18.25 7.54 2.72
CA TYR A 39 18.92 8.79 2.34
C TYR A 39 19.60 9.47 3.54
N TRP A 40 18.89 9.61 4.66
CA TRP A 40 19.44 10.18 5.88
C TRP A 40 20.59 9.35 6.46
N LEU A 41 20.53 8.03 6.30
CA LEU A 41 21.58 7.13 6.76
C LEU A 41 22.84 7.27 5.89
N ASP A 42 22.71 7.33 4.56
CA ASP A 42 23.86 7.60 3.67
C ASP A 42 24.55 8.93 4.01
N GLU A 43 23.77 9.98 4.31
CA GLU A 43 24.30 11.29 4.72
C GLU A 43 25.09 11.21 6.03
N ARG A 44 24.64 10.39 6.99
CA ARG A 44 25.31 10.21 8.30
C ARG A 44 26.59 9.39 8.21
N PHE A 45 26.64 8.37 7.36
CA PHE A 45 27.79 7.44 7.30
C PHE A 45 28.87 7.85 6.29
N SER A 46 28.64 8.90 5.48
CA SER A 46 29.56 9.30 4.38
C SER A 46 29.93 8.14 3.44
N LEU A 47 29.11 7.10 3.42
CA LEU A 47 29.16 6.00 2.47
C LEU A 47 28.46 6.53 1.23
N PHE A 48 29.21 6.77 0.14
CA PHE A 48 28.66 6.93 -1.21
C PHE A 48 27.51 5.94 -1.43
N PRO A 49 26.44 6.27 -2.20
CA PRO A 49 25.01 6.02 -1.92
C PRO A 49 24.60 4.52 -1.86
N LEU A 50 25.27 3.76 -1.01
CA LEU A 50 25.20 2.31 -0.92
C LEU A 50 24.07 1.89 0.01
N LEU A 51 23.87 2.59 1.15
CA LEU A 51 22.73 2.27 2.01
C LEU A 51 21.42 2.67 1.34
N THR A 52 21.34 3.78 0.61
CA THR A 52 20.12 4.14 -0.14
C THR A 52 19.76 3.09 -1.17
N ILE A 53 20.75 2.50 -1.87
CA ILE A 53 20.51 1.41 -2.83
C ILE A 53 19.99 0.17 -2.12
N ILE A 54 20.65 -0.26 -1.03
CA ILE A 54 20.24 -1.43 -0.26
C ILE A 54 18.85 -1.24 0.36
N PHE A 55 18.60 -0.09 0.99
CA PHE A 55 17.30 0.25 1.58
C PHE A 55 16.21 0.46 0.54
N SER A 56 16.52 0.95 -0.66
CA SER A 56 15.54 1.05 -1.75
C SER A 56 15.15 -0.33 -2.26
N PHE A 57 16.11 -1.25 -2.43
CA PHE A 57 15.81 -2.63 -2.79
C PHE A 57 15.05 -3.35 -1.68
N LEU A 58 15.50 -3.23 -0.42
CA LEU A 58 14.81 -3.82 0.72
C LEU A 58 13.40 -3.24 0.87
N GLY A 59 13.25 -1.92 0.77
CA GLY A 59 11.97 -1.24 0.89
C GLY A 59 11.01 -1.57 -0.23
N GLY A 60 11.52 -1.73 -1.46
CA GLY A 60 10.75 -2.25 -2.58
C GLY A 60 10.26 -3.68 -2.34
N ILE A 61 11.16 -4.59 -1.97
CA ILE A 61 10.83 -6.01 -1.72
C ILE A 61 9.85 -6.14 -0.54
N VAL A 62 10.15 -5.50 0.59
CA VAL A 62 9.31 -5.51 1.79
C VAL A 62 7.96 -4.86 1.52
N GLY A 63 7.94 -3.73 0.81
CA GLY A 63 6.72 -3.03 0.43
C GLY A 63 5.80 -3.91 -0.42
N ILE A 64 6.34 -4.48 -1.51
CA ILE A 64 5.60 -5.38 -2.40
C ILE A 64 5.13 -6.64 -1.66
N TYR A 65 6.00 -7.25 -0.86
CA TYR A 65 5.65 -8.44 -0.09
C TYR A 65 4.49 -8.16 0.88
N ASN A 66 4.56 -7.04 1.61
CA ASN A 66 3.51 -6.65 2.55
C ASN A 66 2.20 -6.31 1.83
N PHE A 67 2.27 -5.66 0.67
CA PHE A 67 1.10 -5.37 -0.15
C PHE A 67 0.41 -6.64 -0.65
N ILE A 68 1.14 -7.55 -1.30
CA ILE A 68 0.58 -8.82 -1.80
C ILE A 68 -0.02 -9.63 -0.66
N LYS A 69 0.71 -9.77 0.46
CA LYS A 69 0.22 -10.48 1.64
C LYS A 69 -1.07 -9.86 2.17
N THR A 70 -1.15 -8.54 2.27
CA THR A 70 -2.33 -7.85 2.80
C THR A 70 -3.52 -7.94 1.84
N VAL A 71 -3.29 -7.87 0.53
CA VAL A 71 -4.33 -8.10 -0.49
C VAL A 71 -4.91 -9.51 -0.38
N ILE A 72 -4.06 -10.54 -0.25
CA ILE A 72 -4.50 -11.93 -0.09
C ILE A 72 -5.34 -12.09 1.18
N VAL A 73 -4.88 -11.56 2.32
CA VAL A 73 -5.60 -11.61 3.60
C VAL A 73 -6.95 -10.88 3.54
N LEU A 74 -7.01 -9.73 2.87
CA LEU A 74 -8.27 -8.98 2.70
C LEU A 74 -9.26 -9.72 1.80
N ASN A 75 -8.77 -10.38 0.75
CA ASN A 75 -9.60 -11.20 -0.12
C ASN A 75 -10.20 -12.40 0.64
N ASP A 76 -9.40 -13.07 1.47
CA ASP A 76 -9.84 -14.18 2.31
C ASP A 76 -10.88 -13.75 3.37
N LYS A 77 -10.70 -12.57 3.98
CA LYS A 77 -11.70 -11.99 4.90
C LYS A 77 -13.00 -11.59 4.19
N LYS A 78 -12.93 -11.11 2.94
CA LYS A 78 -14.12 -10.77 2.14
C LYS A 78 -14.91 -12.02 1.75
N LYS A 79 -14.24 -13.17 1.54
CA LYS A 79 -14.87 -14.46 1.23
C LYS A 79 -15.66 -14.99 2.43
N ASN A 80 -15.01 -15.16 3.59
CA ASN A 80 -15.65 -15.70 4.80
C ASN A 80 -16.86 -14.89 5.32
N ARG A 81 -16.96 -13.59 4.99
CA ARG A 81 -18.10 -12.73 5.38
C ARG A 81 -19.32 -12.89 4.48
N LYS A 82 -19.20 -13.54 3.32
CA LYS A 82 -20.34 -13.85 2.44
C LYS A 82 -20.96 -15.22 2.74
N ASP A 83 -20.29 -16.01 3.59
CA ASP A 83 -20.63 -17.40 3.90
C ASP A 83 -21.37 -17.52 5.26
N LEU A 84 -21.61 -16.39 5.95
CA LEU A 84 -22.36 -16.20 7.20
C LEU A 84 -23.59 -15.32 6.94
#